data_AF-A0A3D4EHB1-F1
#
_entry.id   AF-A0A3D4EHB1-F1
#
_cell.length_a   1.000
_cell.length_b   1.000
_cell.length_c   1.000
_cell.angle_alpha   90.00
_cell.angle_beta   90.00
_cell.angle_gamma   90.00
#
_symmetry.space_group_name_H-M   'P 1'
#
loop_
_entity.id
_entity.type
_entity.pdbx_description
1 polymer ?
#
loop_
_entity_poly.entity_id
_entity_poly.type
_entity_poly.pdbx_seq_one_letter_code
_entity_poly.pdbx_strand_id
1 'polypeptide(L)' 'MDVVRTAIRVGAEEAYIVYRRSADEMPADKEEVAEAIEEGVKFCYLNAPVEILGDKNGKVNGLKVEIMEL' A
#
# COMPACT_ATOMS: atom_id res chain seq x y z
N MET A 1 -8.44 -4.37 -0.41
CA MET A 1 -8.84 -2.97 -0.18
C MET A 1 -9.26 -2.75 1.27
N ASP A 2 -9.94 -3.72 1.87
CA ASP A 2 -10.44 -3.68 3.26
C ASP A 2 -9.40 -3.35 4.34
N VAL A 3 -8.22 -3.99 4.28
CA VAL A 3 -7.19 -3.87 5.33
C VAL A 3 -6.67 -2.44 5.43
N VAL A 4 -6.38 -1.80 4.29
CA VAL A 4 -5.79 -0.46 4.27
C VAL A 4 -6.79 0.62 4.71
N ARG A 5 -8.07 0.50 4.30
CA ARG A 5 -9.16 1.39 4.76
C ARG A 5 -9.42 1.21 6.26
N THR A 6 -9.38 -0.02 6.75
CA THR A 6 -9.48 -0.30 8.18
C THR A 6 -8.33 0.36 8.95
N ALA A 7 -7.09 0.32 8.43
CA ALA A 7 -5.94 0.97 9.05
C ALA A 7 -6.15 2.48 9.23
N ILE A 8 -6.70 3.17 8.22
CA ILE A 8 -7.07 4.58 8.31
C ILE A 8 -8.11 4.80 9.41
N ARG A 9 -9.19 4.01 9.42
CA ARG A 9 -10.29 4.15 10.37
C ARG A 9 -9.89 3.88 11.83
N VAL A 10 -8.84 3.08 12.07
CA VAL A 10 -8.28 2.86 13.42
C VAL A 10 -7.20 3.88 13.80
N GLY A 11 -6.99 4.92 12.98
CA GLY A 11 -6.16 6.07 13.31
C GLY A 11 -4.72 6.02 12.76
N ALA A 12 -4.45 5.24 11.71
CA ALA A 12 -3.19 5.38 11.00
C ALA A 12 -3.08 6.78 10.38
N GLU A 13 -1.94 7.45 10.58
CA GLU A 13 -1.68 8.78 10.00
C GLU A 13 -1.64 8.72 8.47
N GLU A 14 -1.02 7.66 7.93
CA GLU A 14 -0.96 7.39 6.50
C GLU A 14 -1.08 5.89 6.25
N ALA A 15 -1.73 5.50 5.14
CA ALA A 15 -1.88 4.12 4.76
C ALA A 15 -1.60 3.93 3.26
N TYR A 16 -0.80 2.92 2.94
CA TYR A 16 -0.26 2.70 1.61
C TYR A 16 -0.65 1.31 1.06
N ILE A 17 -1.02 1.24 -0.21
CA ILE A 17 -1.02 0.01 -0.99
C ILE A 17 0.24 -0.03 -1.84
N VAL A 18 1.08 -1.02 -1.58
CA VAL A 18 2.26 -1.33 -2.41
C VAL A 18 1.86 -2.43 -3.38
N TYR A 19 1.84 -2.12 -4.67
CA TYR A 19 1.35 -3.04 -5.70
C TYR A 19 2.36 -3.19 -6.83
N ARG A 20 2.72 -4.44 -7.12
CA ARG A 20 3.76 -4.80 -8.10
C ARG A 20 3.35 -4.62 -9.56
N ARG A 21 2.12 -4.22 -9.85
CA ARG A 21 1.60 -4.04 -11.22
C ARG A 21 1.07 -2.62 -11.40
N SER A 22 0.68 -2.30 -12.62
CA SER A 22 0.00 -1.04 -12.94
C SER A 22 -1.40 -0.96 -12.33
N ALA A 23 -1.99 0.23 -12.35
CA ALA A 23 -3.39 0.44 -11.96
C ALA A 23 -4.37 -0.33 -12.84
N ASP A 24 -4.08 -0.45 -14.14
CA ASP A 24 -4.96 -1.13 -15.12
C ASP A 24 -5.03 -2.65 -14.89
N GLU A 25 -3.99 -3.22 -14.28
CA GLU A 25 -3.91 -4.64 -13.94
C GLU A 25 -4.48 -4.96 -12.55
N MET A 26 -4.95 -3.95 -11.82
CA MET A 26 -5.52 -4.14 -10.49
C MET A 26 -6.84 -4.93 -10.59
N PRO A 27 -6.96 -6.09 -9.92
CA PRO A 27 -8.15 -6.93 -10.00
C PRO A 27 -9.30 -6.45 -9.10
N ALA A 28 -9.06 -5.42 -8.27
CA ALA A 28 -10.07 -4.88 -7.37
C ALA A 28 -11.14 -4.13 -8.15
N ASP A 29 -12.36 -4.09 -7.60
CA ASP A 29 -13.44 -3.32 -8.20
C ASP A 29 -13.08 -1.83 -8.27
N LYS A 30 -13.44 -1.17 -9.38
CA LYS A 30 -13.12 0.25 -9.59
C LYS A 30 -13.78 1.16 -8.56
N GLU A 31 -14.97 0.80 -8.09
CA GLU A 31 -15.68 1.54 -7.05
C GLU A 31 -14.95 1.40 -5.71
N GLU A 32 -14.51 0.19 -5.34
CA GLU A 32 -13.70 -0.01 -4.12
C GLU A 32 -12.36 0.76 -4.14
N VAL A 33 -11.72 0.83 -5.31
CA VAL A 33 -10.49 1.60 -5.48
C VAL A 33 -10.77 3.10 -5.36
N ALA A 34 -11.87 3.60 -5.94
CA ALA A 34 -12.26 5.00 -5.84
C ALA A 34 -12.59 5.39 -4.39
N GLU A 35 -13.36 4.57 -3.67
CA GLU A 35 -13.66 4.78 -2.25
C GLU A 35 -12.39 4.78 -1.39
N ALA A 36 -11.42 3.91 -1.70
CA ALA A 36 -10.16 3.88 -0.99
C ALA A 36 -9.33 5.16 -1.22
N ILE A 37 -9.30 5.66 -2.46
CA ILE A 37 -8.65 6.94 -2.79
C ILE A 37 -9.35 8.10 -2.05
N GLU A 38 -10.68 8.10 -1.99
CA GLU A 38 -11.47 9.11 -1.26
C GLU A 38 -11.19 9.08 0.25
N GLU A 39 -10.99 7.90 0.83
CA GLU A 39 -10.57 7.74 2.24
C GLU A 39 -9.09 8.13 2.49
N GLY A 40 -8.33 8.47 1.45
CA GLY A 40 -6.94 8.93 1.57
C GLY A 40 -5.88 7.82 1.46
N VAL A 41 -6.24 6.64 0.97
CA VAL A 41 -5.27 5.57 0.69
C VAL A 41 -4.29 6.01 -0.39
N LYS A 42 -2.98 5.84 -0.12
CA LYS A 42 -1.91 6.13 -1.08
C LYS A 42 -1.53 4.89 -1.87
N PHE A 43 -1.51 4.98 -3.19
CA PHE A 43 -1.18 3.86 -4.07
C PHE A 43 0.24 4.00 -4.63
N CYS A 44 1.04 2.96 -4.41
CA CYS A 44 2.37 2.78 -4.97
C CYS A 44 2.33 1.65 -6.00
N TYR A 45 1.92 1.97 -7.23
CA TYR A 45 1.93 1.03 -8.36
C TYR A 45 3.35 0.74 -8.83
N LEU A 46 3.55 -0.39 -9.52
CA LEU A 46 4.87 -0.84 -9.98
C LEU A 46 5.92 -0.88 -8.85
N ASN A 47 5.50 -1.25 -7.64
CA ASN A 47 6.39 -1.42 -6.49
C ASN A 47 6.28 -2.85 -5.96
N ALA A 48 7.38 -3.60 -5.96
CA ALA A 48 7.46 -4.94 -5.38
C ALA A 48 8.19 -4.91 -4.03
N PRO A 49 7.60 -5.41 -2.93
CA PRO A 49 8.31 -5.49 -1.64
C PRO A 49 9.44 -6.52 -1.72
N VAL A 50 10.62 -6.14 -1.22
CA VAL A 50 11.82 -7.02 -1.23
C VAL A 50 12.38 -7.27 0.17
N GLU A 51 12.15 -6.36 1.13
CA GLU A 51 12.69 -6.51 2.48
C GLU A 51 11.87 -5.69 3.50
N ILE A 52 11.58 -6.27 4.67
CA ILE A 52 11.02 -5.55 5.81
C ILE A 52 12.18 -5.08 6.69
N LEU A 53 12.27 -3.78 6.94
CA LEU A 53 13.31 -3.18 7.76
C LEU A 53 12.84 -3.07 9.21
N GLY A 54 13.77 -3.26 10.14
CA GLY A 54 13.51 -3.16 11.58
C GLY A 54 14.57 -2.34 12.31
N ASP A 55 14.18 -1.77 13.46
CA ASP A 55 15.10 -1.12 14.38
C ASP A 55 15.83 -2.14 15.28
N LYS A 56 16.78 -1.65 16.08
CA LYS A 56 17.55 -2.47 17.04
C LYS A 56 16.70 -3.15 18.12
N ASN A 57 15.44 -2.74 18.29
CA ASN A 57 14.51 -3.28 19.28
C ASN A 57 13.52 -4.27 18.64
N GLY A 58 13.69 -4.60 17.35
CA GLY A 58 12.82 -5.52 16.61
C GLY A 58 11.50 -4.91 16.15
N LYS A 59 11.36 -3.57 16.13
CA LYS A 59 10.18 -2.89 15.58
C LYS A 59 10.36 -2.60 14.10
N VAL A 60 9.34 -2.87 13.29
CA VAL A 60 9.32 -2.51 11.87
C VAL A 60 9.38 -0.98 11.73
N ASN A 61 10.25 -0.49 10.86
CA ASN A 61 10.42 0.94 10.60
C ASN A 61 10.52 1.31 9.12
N GLY A 62 10.42 0.32 8.21
CA GLY A 62 10.44 0.56 6.78
C GLY A 62 10.14 -0.68 5.95
N LEU A 63 9.79 -0.46 4.69
CA LEU A 63 9.62 -1.49 3.69
C LEU A 63 10.49 -1.11 2.49
N LYS A 64 11.48 -1.93 2.18
CA LYS A 64 12.27 -1.76 0.95
C LYS A 64 11.48 -2.33 -0.20
N VAL A 65 11.42 -1.57 -1.29
CA VAL A 65 10.74 -1.94 -2.52
C VAL A 65 11.69 -1.85 -3.70
N GLU A 66 11.42 -2.68 -4.70
CA GLU A 66 11.98 -2.56 -6.05
C GLU A 66 10.95 -1.86 -6.95
N ILE A 67 11.41 -0.84 -7.67
CA ILE A 67 10.59 -0.15 -8.68
C ILE A 67 10.58 -1.00 -9.94
N MET A 68 9.39 -1.30 -10.42
CA MET A 68 9.15 -2.09 -11.62
C MET A 68 8.90 -1.17 -12.82
N GLU A 69 9.14 -1.71 -14.01
CA GLU A 69 8.82 -1.08 -15.28
C GLU A 69 7.78 -1.93 -16.01
N LEU A 70 6.98 -1.29 -16.87
CA LEU A 70 5.96 -1.93 -17.72
C LEU A 70 6.56 -2.47 -19.01
#